data_AF-A0A2E7VV30-F1
#
_entry.id   AF-A0A2E7VV30-F1
#
_cell.length_a   1.000
_cell.length_b   1.000
_cell.length_c   1.000
_cell.angle_alpha   90.00
_cell.angle_beta   90.00
_cell.angle_gamma   90.00
#
_symmetry.space_group_name_H-M   'P 1'
#
loop_
_entity.id
_entity.type
_entity.pdbx_description
1 polymer ?
#
loop_
_entity_poly.entity_id
_entity_poly.type
_entity_poly.pdbx_seq_one_letter_code
_entity_poly.pdbx_strand_id
1 'polypeptide(L)' 'MRIAKYLASQNIGSRREIERYIKQNRIKVNGSIIHSPITFVGENDNIQLDNKLIEHTNKISILKFHKPVKYITSNKK' A
#
# COMPACT_ATOMS: atom_id res chain seq x y z
N MET A 1 -0.23 12.21 3.67
CA MET A 1 -0.08 11.47 2.39
C MET A 1 -1.36 10.67 2.10
N ARG A 2 -1.78 10.46 0.84
CA ARG A 2 -2.99 9.64 0.56
C ARG A 2 -2.78 8.19 1.03
N ILE A 3 -3.77 7.60 1.68
CA ILE A 3 -3.64 6.26 2.31
C ILE A 3 -3.19 5.17 1.32
N ALA A 4 -3.70 5.19 0.08
CA ALA A 4 -3.28 4.26 -0.95
C ALA A 4 -1.79 4.41 -1.32
N LYS A 5 -1.25 5.63 -1.29
CA LYS A 5 0.18 5.87 -1.51
C LYS A 5 1.00 5.40 -0.31
N TYR A 6 0.51 5.67 0.90
CA TYR A 6 1.15 5.26 2.14
C TYR A 6 1.29 3.76 2.25
N LEU A 7 0.19 3.03 2.08
CA LEU A 7 0.21 1.57 2.17
C LEU A 7 1.03 0.92 1.05
N ALA A 8 1.07 1.53 -0.13
CA ALA A 8 1.90 1.04 -1.22
C ALA A 8 3.40 1.21 -0.94
N SER A 9 3.82 2.31 -0.30
CA SER A 9 5.22 2.48 0.12
C SER A 9 5.65 1.48 1.19
N GLN A 10 4.70 0.95 1.96
CA GLN A 10 4.95 -0.06 3.00
C GLN A 10 4.88 -1.50 2.44
N ASN A 11 4.92 -1.70 1.11
CA ASN A 11 4.86 -3.01 0.45
C ASN A 11 3.61 -3.86 0.74
N ILE A 12 2.50 -3.25 1.14
CA ILE A 12 1.26 -3.99 1.46
C ILE A 12 0.51 -4.43 0.21
N GLY A 13 0.68 -3.69 -0.88
CA GLY A 13 0.07 -3.99 -2.16
C GLY A 13 0.19 -2.80 -3.12
N SER A 14 -0.27 -2.99 -4.35
CA SER A 14 -0.37 -1.87 -5.28
C SER A 14 -1.44 -0.87 -4.83
N ARG A 15 -1.32 0.39 -5.27
CA ARG A 15 -2.33 1.44 -4.99
C ARG A 15 -3.76 0.97 -5.32
N ARG A 16 -3.93 0.22 -6.41
CA ARG A 16 -5.24 -0.30 -6.86
C ARG A 16 -5.77 -1.40 -5.95
N GLU A 17 -4.91 -2.30 -5.47
CA GLU A 17 -5.30 -3.33 -4.51
C GLU A 17 -5.72 -2.71 -3.18
N ILE A 18 -5.00 -1.68 -2.73
CA ILE A 18 -5.34 -0.96 -1.51
C ILE A 18 -6.70 -0.26 -1.65
N GLU A 19 -6.97 0.40 -2.78
CA GLU A 19 -8.29 0.99 -3.03
C GLU A 19 -9.42 -0.05 -3.00
N ARG A 20 -9.15 -1.29 -3.43
CA ARG A 20 -10.11 -2.41 -3.28
C ARG A 20 -10.30 -2.80 -1.81
N TYR A 21 -9.23 -2.87 -1.02
CA TYR A 21 -9.34 -3.15 0.42
C TYR A 21 -10.12 -2.09 1.19
N ILE A 22 -9.99 -0.81 0.81
CA ILE A 22 -10.79 0.29 1.36
C ILE A 22 -12.27 0.08 1.02
N LYS A 23 -12.60 -0.25 -0.23
CA LYS A 23 -13.98 -0.58 -0.64
C LYS A 23 -14.55 -1.81 0.07
N GLN A 24 -13.70 -2.74 0.48
CA GLN A 24 -14.06 -3.94 1.22
C GLN A 24 -14.10 -3.73 2.74
N ASN A 25 -13.90 -2.51 3.24
CA ASN A 25 -13.91 -2.17 4.68
C ASN A 25 -12.84 -2.92 5.50
N ARG A 26 -11.74 -3.32 4.88
CA ARG A 26 -10.66 -4.11 5.51
C ARG A 26 -9.60 -3.26 6.20
N ILE A 27 -9.57 -1.96 5.92
CA ILE A 27 -8.57 -1.02 6.44
C ILE A 27 -9.20 -0.17 7.53
N LYS A 28 -8.51 -0.10 8.68
CA LYS A 28 -8.82 0.78 9.80
C LYS A 28 -7.67 1.75 10.01
N VAL A 29 -7.99 3.01 10.30
CA VAL A 29 -7.01 4.01 10.75
C VAL A 29 -7.46 4.54 12.08
N ASN A 30 -6.58 4.49 13.08
CA ASN A 30 -6.86 4.93 14.45
C ASN A 30 -8.16 4.30 15.02
N GLY A 31 -8.42 3.04 14.67
CA GLY A 31 -9.63 2.30 15.07
C GLY A 31 -10.88 2.53 14.21
N SER A 32 -10.88 3.52 13.30
CA SER A 32 -12.01 3.83 12.43
C SER A 32 -11.87 3.16 11.05
N ILE A 33 -12.94 2.50 10.58
CA ILE A 33 -12.99 1.93 9.24
C ILE A 33 -13.07 3.05 8.21
N ILE A 34 -12.25 2.96 7.16
CA ILE A 34 -12.27 3.95 6.08
C ILE A 34 -13.04 3.40 4.89
N HIS A 35 -13.96 4.22 4.38
CA HIS A 35 -14.73 3.92 3.17
C HIS A 35 -14.25 4.71 1.94
N SER A 36 -13.56 5.83 2.15
CA SER A 36 -13.10 6.71 1.07
C SER A 36 -11.62 6.50 0.75
N PRO A 37 -11.24 6.36 -0.53
CA PRO A 37 -9.84 6.28 -0.93
C PRO A 37 -9.13 7.64 -0.87
N ILE A 38 -9.85 8.75 -0.63
CA ILE A 38 -9.32 10.12 -0.50
C ILE A 38 -8.91 10.44 0.96
N THR A 39 -8.70 9.42 1.80
CA THR A 39 -8.20 9.64 3.15
C THR A 39 -6.72 9.95 3.16
N PHE A 40 -6.34 10.98 3.93
CA PHE A 40 -4.96 11.35 4.17
C PHE A 40 -4.51 10.81 5.53
N VAL A 41 -3.32 10.23 5.56
CA VAL A 41 -2.68 9.66 6.75
C VAL A 41 -1.28 10.26 6.94
N GLY A 42 -0.88 10.42 8.20
CA GLY A 42 0.44 10.81 8.65
C GLY A 42 1.26 9.62 9.18
N GLU A 43 2.49 9.89 9.60
CA GLU A 43 3.41 8.87 10.15
C GLU A 43 3.03 8.41 11.56
N ASN A 44 2.23 9.20 12.28
CA ASN A 44 1.75 8.89 13.62
C ASN A 44 0.41 8.14 13.63
N ASP A 45 -0.17 7.88 12.46
CA ASP A 45 -1.45 7.21 12.35
C ASP A 45 -1.29 5.69 12.44
N ASN A 46 -2.06 5.06 13.33
CA ASN A 46 -2.10 3.61 13.48
C ASN A 46 -2.98 3.00 12.40
N ILE A 47 -2.36 2.42 11.38
CA ILE A 47 -3.08 1.76 10.29
C ILE A 47 -3.11 0.25 10.51
N GLN A 48 -4.29 -0.32 10.38
CA GLN A 48 -4.53 -1.75 10.51
C GLN A 48 -5.17 -2.29 9.23
N LEU A 49 -4.68 -3.44 8.77
CA LEU A 49 -5.31 -4.24 7.72
C LEU A 49 -5.75 -5.56 8.33
N ASP A 50 -7.04 -5.87 8.28
CA ASP A 50 -7.61 -7.11 8.87
C ASP A 50 -7.16 -7.34 10.33
N ASN A 51 -7.19 -6.29 11.15
CA ASN A 51 -6.71 -6.26 12.55
C ASN A 51 -5.20 -6.49 12.76
N LYS A 52 -4.39 -6.52 11.70
CA LYS A 52 -2.92 -6.49 11.81
C LYS A 52 -2.41 -5.06 11.68
N LEU A 53 -1.67 -4.62 12.68
CA LEU A 53 -0.93 -3.36 12.63
C LEU A 53 0.13 -3.43 11.53
N ILE A 54 0.19 -2.37 10.74
CA ILE A 54 1.17 -2.22 9.68
C ILE A 54 2.36 -1.47 10.25
N GLU A 55 3.51 -2.15 10.32
CA GLU A 55 4.76 -1.52 10.72
C GLU A 55 5.31 -0.63 9.60
N HIS A 56 5.92 0.48 10.00
CA HIS A 56 6.52 1.43 9.09
C HIS A 56 7.94 0.96 8.72
N THR A 57 8.08 0.37 7.54
CA THR A 57 9.36 0.04 6.91
C THR A 57 9.73 1.13 5.91
N ASN A 58 10.69 1.97 6.30
CA ASN A 58 11.35 2.90 5.39
C ASN A 58 12.58 2.22 4.77
N LYS A 59 12.35 1.22 3.92
CA LYS A 59 13.42 0.57 3.14
C LYS A 59 13.45 1.15 1.73
N ILE A 60 14.45 1.97 1.47
CA ILE A 60 14.76 2.44 0.11
C ILE A 60 15.58 1.35 -0.55
N SER A 61 15.06 0.77 -1.64
CA SER A 61 15.79 -0.19 -2.47
C SER A 61 15.91 0.37 -3.88
N ILE A 62 17.14 0.38 -4.41
CA ILE A 62 17.44 0.84 -5.76
C ILE A 62 18.07 -0.33 -6.49
N LEU A 63 17.49 -0.71 -7.63
CA LEU A 63 17.93 -1.84 -8.44
C LEU A 63 18.23 -1.34 -9.86
N LYS A 64 19.38 -1.76 -10.40
CA LYS A 64 19.74 -1.55 -11.82
C LYS A 64 19.56 -2.89 -12.55
N PHE A 65 18.69 -2.91 -13.55
CA PHE A 65 18.40 -4.11 -14.32
C PHE A 65 18.69 -3.90 -15.81
N HIS A 66 19.55 -4.75 -16.38
CA HIS A 66 19.79 -4.80 -17.81
C HIS A 66 18.83 -5.81 -18.45
N LYS A 67 17.70 -5.31 -18.97
CA LYS A 67 16.62 -6.15 -19.52
C LYS A 67 17.08 -6.84 -20.82
N PRO A 68 17.10 -8.19 -20.89
CA PRO A 68 17.51 -8.91 -22.09
C PRO A 68 16.45 -8.88 -23.19
N VAL A 69 16.86 -9.22 -24.42
CA VAL A 69 15.97 -9.36 -25.57
C VAL A 69 14.98 -10.51 -25.33
N LYS A 70 13.73 -10.36 -25.80
CA LYS A 70 12.61 -11.32 -25.64
C LYS A 70 12.04 -11.48 -24.21
N TYR A 71 12.32 -10.56 -23.29
CA TYR A 71 11.69 -10.53 -21.95
C TYR A 71 10.56 -9.50 -21.86
N ILE A 72 9.49 -9.82 -21.14
CA ILE A 72 8.38 -8.90 -20.79
C ILE A 72 8.37 -8.71 -19.27
N THR A 73 8.36 -7.47 -18.80
CA THR A 73 8.23 -7.13 -17.37
C THR A 73 6.83 -6.62 -17.11
N SER A 74 5.93 -7.51 -16.70
CA SER A 74 4.55 -7.21 -16.32
C SER A 74 4.30 -7.59 -14.86
N ASN A 75 3.47 -6.82 -14.16
CA ASN A 75 3.01 -7.12 -12.81
C ASN A 75 1.87 -8.15 -12.81
N LYS A 76 1.11 -8.25 -13.92
CA LYS A 76 0.11 -9.31 -14.08
C LYS A 76 0.83 -10.64 -14.36
N LYS A 77 0.57 -11.64 -13.51
CA LYS A 77 0.77 -13.06 -13.87
C LYS A 77 -0.10 -13.41 -15.06
#